data_AF-A0A815QZ44-F1
#
_entry.id   AF-A0A815QZ44-F1
#
_cell.length_a   1.000
_cell.length_b   1.000
_cell.length_c   1.000
_cell.angle_alpha   90.00
_cell.angle_beta   90.00
_cell.angle_gamma   90.00
#
_symmetry.space_group_name_H-M   'P 1'
#
loop_
_entity.id
_entity.type
_entity.pdbx_description
1 polymer ?
#
loop_
_entity_poly.entity_id
_entity_poly.type
_entity_poly.pdbx_seq_one_letter_code
_entity_poly.pdbx_strand_id
1 'polypeptide(L)'
;MINSSIGLNDLPDEILMIIFKKLNNLDILYSFHGVNQRLNEIIKDPIFTSRLTFVKWSSDNFIDLLSCNTILNRFCLQILPEIHNKIKWLDLESSSMKHVLRVAHYPNLDSLALYNIDEESIRCLFTDETLSSNTFKNQITKLLITINKNDDYDEMLLSVVNIYDYIFSVFTHLIVVALYELSYKDCVRLNFDDSLHPNICSSTLLQLNIKVQCFNDCLYLLDGRFNQLHTFYVDLVQIRRPHDHRLHEMINQDDLPNLKCFCLSSNYETVAYDELILPLLYRMSNLEQLGLYILVYVNETFIDGNHLKKKIINRMPRLNQFTFYIRSSMYTGNKFDLPSTEDIQCTFIDFRNNEIISYVNYFLEAKESQC
;
A
#
# COMPACT_ATOMS: atom_id res chain seq x y z
N MET A 1 21.09 -25.89 -45.55
CA MET A 1 20.54 -25.29 -44.31
C MET A 1 19.44 -24.34 -44.72
N ILE A 2 18.19 -24.62 -44.35
CA ILE A 2 17.07 -23.71 -44.60
C ILE A 2 17.08 -22.72 -43.44
N ASN A 3 17.54 -21.49 -43.68
CA ASN A 3 17.39 -20.39 -42.73
C ASN A 3 15.92 -19.96 -42.73
N SER A 4 15.07 -20.66 -41.97
CA SER A 4 13.71 -20.20 -41.70
C SER A 4 13.76 -19.13 -40.61
N SER A 5 14.20 -17.92 -40.97
CA SER A 5 13.94 -16.75 -40.12
C SER A 5 12.52 -16.28 -40.43
N ILE A 6 11.53 -16.79 -39.70
CA ILE A 6 10.22 -16.15 -39.67
C ILE A 6 10.45 -14.75 -39.10
N GLY A 7 10.26 -13.73 -39.93
CA GLY A 7 10.38 -12.34 -39.50
C GLY A 7 9.23 -11.98 -38.57
N LEU A 8 9.45 -10.98 -37.70
CA LEU A 8 8.39 -10.48 -36.81
C LEU A 8 7.14 -10.06 -37.62
N ASN A 9 7.34 -9.49 -38.81
CA ASN A 9 6.25 -9.06 -39.70
C ASN A 9 5.47 -10.23 -40.33
N ASP A 10 5.99 -11.45 -40.31
CA ASP A 10 5.33 -12.63 -40.88
C ASP A 10 4.38 -13.29 -39.87
N LEU A 11 4.48 -12.92 -38.59
CA LEU A 11 3.60 -13.41 -37.53
C LEU A 11 2.23 -12.74 -37.62
N PRO A 12 1.11 -13.42 -37.31
CA PRO A 12 -0.22 -12.81 -37.15
C PRO A 12 -0.28 -11.80 -35.99
N ASP A 13 -1.23 -10.86 -36.05
CA ASP A 13 -1.41 -9.81 -35.03
C ASP A 13 -1.63 -10.39 -33.64
N GLU A 14 -2.37 -11.50 -33.52
CA GLU A 14 -2.66 -12.16 -32.26
C GLU A 14 -1.38 -12.68 -31.59
N ILE A 15 -0.46 -13.22 -32.39
CA ILE A 15 0.83 -13.72 -31.90
C ILE A 15 1.71 -12.55 -31.47
N LEU A 16 1.74 -11.46 -32.25
CA LEU A 16 2.46 -10.25 -31.88
C LEU A 16 1.93 -9.65 -30.57
N MET A 17 0.60 -9.60 -30.41
CA MET A 17 -0.05 -9.14 -29.18
C MET A 17 0.35 -9.99 -27.97
N ILE A 18 0.42 -11.32 -28.13
CA ILE A 18 0.85 -12.23 -27.05
C ILE A 18 2.32 -11.99 -26.68
N ILE A 19 3.20 -11.83 -27.67
CA ILE A 19 4.62 -11.56 -27.45
C ILE A 19 4.79 -10.20 -26.76
N PHE A 20 4.18 -9.16 -27.30
CA PHE A 20 4.27 -7.80 -26.78
C PHE A 20 3.71 -7.70 -25.36
N LYS A 21 2.64 -8.41 -25.01
CA LYS A 21 2.13 -8.46 -23.62
C LYS A 21 3.12 -8.96 -22.57
N LYS A 22 4.20 -9.64 -22.99
CA LYS A 22 5.27 -10.10 -22.08
C LYS A 22 6.39 -9.07 -21.90
N LEU A 23 6.37 -7.98 -22.66
CA LEU A 23 7.37 -6.93 -22.62
C LEU A 23 6.82 -5.70 -21.88
N ASN A 24 7.73 -4.81 -21.47
CA ASN A 24 7.33 -3.52 -20.92
C ASN A 24 6.66 -2.66 -22.02
N ASN A 25 5.50 -2.12 -21.70
CA ASN A 25 4.68 -1.23 -22.52
C ASN A 25 5.46 -0.03 -23.08
N LEU A 26 6.32 0.60 -22.26
CA LEU A 26 7.17 1.71 -22.69
C LEU A 26 8.20 1.26 -23.74
N ASP A 27 8.83 0.10 -23.53
CA ASP A 27 9.81 -0.45 -24.48
C ASP A 27 9.17 -0.79 -25.83
N ILE A 28 7.97 -1.39 -25.82
CA ILE A 28 7.21 -1.73 -27.03
C ILE A 28 6.88 -0.46 -27.81
N LEU A 29 6.26 0.51 -27.13
CA LEU A 29 5.88 1.78 -27.74
C LEU A 29 7.10 2.50 -28.30
N TYR A 30 8.18 2.61 -27.53
CA TYR A 30 9.40 3.26 -27.97
C TYR A 30 10.07 2.55 -29.16
N SER A 31 10.14 1.21 -29.13
CA SER A 31 10.89 0.43 -30.12
C SER A 31 10.16 0.29 -31.45
N PHE A 32 8.82 0.21 -31.42
CA PHE A 32 8.03 -0.05 -32.62
C PHE A 32 7.35 1.19 -33.21
N HIS A 33 7.31 2.31 -32.47
CA HIS A 33 6.74 3.54 -32.99
C HIS A 33 7.49 4.05 -34.22
N GLY A 34 6.75 4.18 -35.32
CA GLY A 34 7.27 4.65 -36.60
C GLY A 34 7.99 3.57 -37.42
N VAL A 35 8.02 2.31 -36.97
CA VAL A 35 8.68 1.22 -37.70
C VAL A 35 7.88 0.83 -38.94
N ASN A 36 6.58 0.54 -38.78
CA ASN A 36 5.66 0.37 -39.90
C ASN A 36 4.21 0.60 -39.44
N GLN A 37 3.30 0.79 -40.40
CA GLN A 37 1.90 1.11 -40.12
C GLN A 37 1.20 0.03 -39.28
N ARG A 38 1.38 -1.25 -39.63
CA ARG A 38 0.75 -2.37 -38.94
C ARG A 38 1.15 -2.42 -37.45
N LEU A 39 2.45 -2.32 -37.17
CA LEU A 39 2.96 -2.28 -35.80
C LEU A 39 2.46 -1.03 -35.05
N ASN A 40 2.39 0.13 -35.72
CA ASN A 40 1.85 1.34 -35.12
C ASN A 40 0.38 1.17 -34.70
N GLU A 41 -0.43 0.47 -35.49
CA GLU A 41 -1.82 0.17 -35.14
C GLU A 41 -1.89 -0.75 -33.92
N ILE A 42 -1.07 -1.81 -33.89
CA ILE A 42 -0.99 -2.77 -32.78
C ILE A 42 -0.56 -2.10 -31.47
N ILE A 43 0.55 -1.34 -31.47
CA ILE A 43 1.09 -0.77 -30.22
C ILE A 43 0.21 0.36 -29.66
N LYS A 44 -0.67 0.95 -30.48
CA LYS A 44 -1.65 1.96 -30.05
C LYS A 44 -2.94 1.32 -29.50
N ASP A 45 -3.03 0.01 -29.45
CA ASP A 45 -4.15 -0.69 -28.81
C ASP A 45 -4.22 -0.36 -27.31
N PRO A 46 -5.42 -0.17 -26.74
CA PRO A 46 -5.60 0.08 -25.31
C PRO A 46 -4.90 -0.92 -24.39
N ILE A 47 -4.64 -2.14 -24.84
CA ILE A 47 -3.92 -3.14 -24.03
C ILE A 47 -2.49 -2.71 -23.68
N PHE A 48 -1.85 -1.88 -24.50
CA PHE A 48 -0.51 -1.35 -24.27
C PHE A 48 -0.52 0.11 -23.80
N THR A 49 -1.55 0.88 -24.15
CA THR A 49 -1.58 2.32 -23.86
C THR A 49 -2.43 2.69 -22.65
N SER A 50 -3.32 1.81 -22.16
CA SER A 50 -4.21 2.15 -21.03
C SER A 50 -3.48 2.32 -19.70
N ARG A 51 -2.40 1.56 -19.50
CA ARG A 51 -1.48 1.72 -18.39
C ARG A 51 -0.10 1.96 -18.98
N LEU A 52 0.60 3.02 -18.57
CA LEU A 52 2.00 3.25 -18.92
C LEU A 52 2.86 3.21 -17.67
N THR A 53 4.01 2.54 -17.79
CA THR A 53 4.92 2.33 -16.67
C THR A 53 6.28 2.95 -16.97
N PHE A 54 6.51 4.13 -16.39
CA PHE A 54 7.78 4.89 -16.44
C PHE A 54 8.64 4.55 -15.21
N VAL A 55 8.70 3.27 -14.89
CA VAL A 55 9.41 2.72 -13.74
C VAL A 55 10.20 1.52 -14.23
N LYS A 56 11.49 1.47 -13.95
CA LYS A 56 12.32 0.31 -14.24
C LYS A 56 12.50 -0.50 -12.97
N TRP A 57 11.98 -1.72 -12.96
CA TRP A 57 12.18 -2.64 -11.85
C TRP A 57 13.54 -3.34 -12.00
N SER A 58 14.33 -3.36 -10.94
CA SER A 58 15.52 -4.19 -10.81
C SER A 58 15.14 -5.58 -10.30
N SER A 59 16.06 -6.55 -10.41
CA SER A 59 15.86 -7.92 -9.92
C SER A 59 15.54 -8.00 -8.42
N ASP A 60 15.95 -6.98 -7.67
CA ASP A 60 15.89 -6.94 -6.22
C ASP A 60 14.63 -6.19 -5.73
N ASN A 61 13.64 -5.99 -6.62
CA ASN A 61 12.45 -5.15 -6.41
C ASN A 61 12.75 -3.68 -6.10
N PHE A 62 13.99 -3.23 -6.32
CA PHE A 62 14.29 -1.81 -6.31
C PHE A 62 13.86 -1.19 -7.63
N ILE A 63 13.52 0.09 -7.57
CA ILE A 63 13.22 0.87 -8.76
C ILE A 63 14.51 1.53 -9.20
N ASP A 64 15.04 1.07 -10.32
CA ASP A 64 16.14 1.72 -11.01
C ASP A 64 15.63 3.02 -11.64
N LEU A 65 16.46 4.07 -11.52
CA LEU A 65 16.29 5.28 -12.30
C LEU A 65 16.22 4.92 -13.78
N LEU A 66 15.19 5.41 -14.48
CA LEU A 66 15.17 5.40 -15.95
C LEU A 66 16.37 6.20 -16.43
N SER A 67 17.48 5.51 -16.71
CA SER A 67 18.82 6.10 -16.82
C SER A 67 19.01 6.92 -18.11
N CYS A 68 17.93 7.23 -18.83
CA CYS A 68 17.99 7.75 -20.18
C CYS A 68 16.94 8.85 -20.42
N ASN A 69 17.29 10.10 -20.07
CA ASN A 69 16.50 11.28 -20.40
C ASN A 69 16.17 11.38 -21.90
N THR A 70 16.99 10.81 -22.79
CA THR A 70 16.73 10.82 -24.24
C THR A 70 15.55 9.93 -24.64
N ILE A 71 15.39 8.76 -24.03
CA ILE A 71 14.22 7.89 -24.25
C ILE A 71 12.96 8.59 -23.76
N LEU A 72 13.00 9.12 -22.53
CA LEU A 72 11.87 9.84 -21.94
C LEU A 72 11.48 11.06 -22.79
N ASN A 73 12.45 11.88 -23.20
CA ASN A 73 12.20 13.06 -24.03
C ASN A 73 11.58 12.69 -25.37
N ARG A 74 12.12 11.67 -26.06
CA ARG A 74 11.56 11.22 -27.33
C ARG A 74 10.15 10.68 -27.15
N PHE A 75 9.90 9.90 -26.10
CA PHE A 75 8.58 9.36 -25.80
C PHE A 75 7.57 10.49 -25.56
N CYS A 76 7.93 11.45 -24.70
CA CYS A 76 7.11 12.61 -24.39
C CYS A 76 6.82 13.46 -25.64
N LEU A 77 7.80 13.68 -26.52
CA LEU A 77 7.62 14.57 -27.66
C LEU A 77 6.91 13.90 -28.85
N GLN A 78 7.07 12.60 -29.05
CA GLN A 78 6.61 11.92 -30.26
C GLN A 78 5.46 10.95 -30.02
N ILE A 79 5.49 10.20 -28.93
CA ILE A 79 4.56 9.07 -28.72
C ILE A 79 3.39 9.50 -27.85
N LEU A 80 3.68 10.13 -26.71
CA LEU A 80 2.69 10.55 -25.74
C LEU A 80 1.57 11.42 -26.33
N PRO A 81 1.84 12.39 -27.22
CA PRO A 81 0.79 13.22 -27.85
C PRO A 81 -0.16 12.42 -28.75
N GLU A 82 0.20 11.21 -29.18
CA GLU A 82 -0.66 10.37 -30.03
C GLU A 82 -1.54 9.41 -29.22
N ILE A 83 -1.19 9.17 -27.95
CA ILE A 83 -1.85 8.16 -27.11
C ILE A 83 -2.40 8.71 -25.79
N HIS A 84 -2.17 9.98 -25.47
CA HIS A 84 -2.52 10.57 -24.16
C HIS A 84 -4.00 10.38 -23.77
N ASN A 85 -4.90 10.40 -24.75
CA ASN A 85 -6.32 10.20 -24.55
C ASN A 85 -6.71 8.74 -24.25
N LYS A 86 -5.81 7.77 -24.45
CA LYS A 86 -6.06 6.35 -24.16
C LYS A 86 -5.57 5.93 -22.78
N ILE A 87 -4.76 6.76 -22.13
CA ILE A 87 -4.12 6.46 -20.85
C ILE A 87 -5.13 6.62 -19.72
N LYS A 88 -5.23 5.57 -18.90
CA LYS A 88 -6.05 5.49 -17.69
C LYS A 88 -5.21 5.40 -16.41
N TRP A 89 -4.01 4.81 -16.51
CA TRP A 89 -3.10 4.60 -15.37
C TRP A 89 -1.67 5.02 -15.74
N LEU A 90 -1.03 5.78 -14.86
CA LEU A 90 0.40 6.12 -14.95
C LEU A 90 1.16 5.60 -13.73
N ASP A 91 2.20 4.80 -13.95
CA ASP A 91 3.23 4.51 -12.95
C ASP A 91 4.44 5.40 -13.26
N LEU A 92 4.81 6.30 -12.34
CA LEU A 92 5.85 7.31 -12.53
C LEU A 92 6.89 7.22 -11.42
N GLU A 93 8.16 7.21 -11.78
CA GLU A 93 9.25 7.54 -10.86
C GLU A 93 9.33 9.06 -10.67
N SER A 94 9.75 9.52 -9.47
CA SER A 94 9.99 10.94 -9.13
C SER A 94 10.68 11.74 -10.25
N SER A 95 11.75 11.19 -10.83
CA SER A 95 12.57 11.83 -11.87
C SER A 95 11.79 12.14 -13.17
N SER A 96 10.86 11.25 -13.54
CA SER A 96 10.07 11.31 -14.76
C SER A 96 8.76 12.09 -14.61
N MET A 97 8.27 12.17 -13.38
CA MET A 97 6.94 12.68 -13.02
C MET A 97 6.62 14.03 -13.65
N LYS A 98 7.52 15.02 -13.46
CA LYS A 98 7.33 16.38 -13.96
C LYS A 98 7.28 16.44 -15.49
N HIS A 99 8.11 15.64 -16.16
CA HIS A 99 8.15 15.60 -17.62
C HIS A 99 6.87 15.00 -18.18
N VAL A 100 6.46 13.82 -17.68
CA VAL A 100 5.29 13.12 -18.19
C VAL A 100 4.01 13.89 -17.91
N LEU A 101 3.82 14.39 -16.69
CA LEU A 101 2.58 15.07 -16.30
C LEU A 101 2.38 16.43 -16.99
N ARG A 102 3.44 17.09 -17.45
CA ARG A 102 3.36 18.41 -18.13
C ARG A 102 3.16 18.31 -19.64
N VAL A 103 3.51 17.19 -20.26
CA VAL A 103 3.61 17.08 -21.72
C VAL A 103 2.26 16.97 -22.42
N ALA A 104 1.27 16.37 -21.78
CA ALA A 104 -0.05 16.14 -22.38
C ALA A 104 -1.18 16.31 -21.37
N HIS A 105 -2.38 16.60 -21.88
CA HIS A 105 -3.60 16.55 -21.08
C HIS A 105 -4.14 15.11 -21.09
N TYR A 106 -4.36 14.49 -19.93
CA TYR A 106 -4.81 13.10 -19.84
C TYR A 106 -6.29 13.01 -19.47
N PRO A 107 -7.24 13.08 -20.43
CA PRO A 107 -8.67 13.19 -20.12
C PRO A 107 -9.28 11.95 -19.47
N ASN A 108 -8.64 10.78 -19.62
CA ASN A 108 -9.16 9.50 -19.14
C ASN A 108 -8.35 8.92 -17.96
N LEU A 109 -7.39 9.68 -17.44
CA LEU A 109 -6.47 9.21 -16.40
C LEU A 109 -7.17 9.27 -15.04
N ASP A 110 -7.47 8.10 -14.49
CA ASP A 110 -8.20 7.93 -13.23
C ASP A 110 -7.30 7.41 -12.09
N SER A 111 -6.11 6.93 -12.42
CA SER A 111 -5.22 6.24 -11.51
C SER A 111 -3.76 6.70 -11.65
N LEU A 112 -3.11 6.98 -10.53
CA LEU A 112 -1.72 7.43 -10.46
C LEU A 112 -0.94 6.60 -9.45
N ALA A 113 0.23 6.12 -9.85
CA ALA A 113 1.20 5.50 -8.95
C ALA A 113 2.52 6.27 -9.04
N LEU A 114 3.00 6.76 -7.91
CA LEU A 114 4.21 7.55 -7.77
C LEU A 114 5.23 6.77 -6.96
N TYR A 115 6.43 6.57 -7.50
CA TYR A 115 7.46 5.74 -6.88
C TYR A 115 8.74 6.52 -6.60
N ASN A 116 9.44 6.10 -5.55
CA ASN A 116 10.68 6.73 -5.06
C ASN A 116 10.53 8.24 -4.86
N ILE A 117 9.39 8.68 -4.33
CA ILE A 117 9.14 10.10 -4.13
C ILE A 117 9.75 10.53 -2.79
N ASP A 118 10.58 11.56 -2.82
CA ASP A 118 11.07 12.25 -1.62
C ASP A 118 10.12 13.37 -1.18
N GLU A 119 10.34 13.91 0.00
CA GLU A 119 9.49 14.96 0.59
C GLU A 119 9.44 16.23 -0.28
N GLU A 120 10.57 16.60 -0.90
CA GLU A 120 10.66 17.78 -1.75
C GLU A 120 9.84 17.60 -3.03
N SER A 121 9.90 16.42 -3.65
CA SER A 121 9.16 16.06 -4.85
C SER A 121 7.65 16.02 -4.61
N ILE A 122 7.24 15.54 -3.43
CA ILE A 122 5.86 15.67 -2.92
C ILE A 122 5.47 17.14 -2.87
N ARG A 123 6.22 17.96 -2.11
CA ARG A 123 5.93 19.39 -1.98
C ARG A 123 5.86 20.07 -3.35
N CYS A 124 6.79 19.79 -4.27
CA CYS A 124 6.77 20.31 -5.63
C CYS A 124 5.53 19.86 -6.42
N LEU A 125 5.13 18.58 -6.35
CA LEU A 125 3.90 18.10 -7.00
C LEU A 125 2.67 18.89 -6.51
N PHE A 126 2.62 19.18 -5.20
CA PHE A 126 1.45 19.78 -4.58
C PHE A 126 1.40 21.31 -4.64
N THR A 127 2.55 21.99 -4.73
CA THR A 127 2.67 23.46 -4.78
C THR A 127 2.87 24.04 -6.19
N ASP A 128 3.29 23.24 -7.16
CA ASP A 128 3.57 23.73 -8.52
C ASP A 128 2.27 23.99 -9.30
N GLU A 129 1.94 25.27 -9.48
CA GLU A 129 0.78 25.74 -10.24
C GLU A 129 0.78 25.25 -11.71
N THR A 130 1.94 24.85 -12.23
CA THR A 130 2.03 24.34 -13.61
C THR A 130 1.59 22.88 -13.76
N LEU A 131 1.62 22.10 -12.67
CA LEU A 131 1.00 20.78 -12.60
C LEU A 131 -0.49 20.90 -12.20
N SER A 132 -0.93 22.06 -11.72
CA SER A 132 -2.28 22.34 -11.26
C SER A 132 -3.25 22.71 -12.39
N SER A 133 -3.23 22.00 -13.52
CA SER A 133 -4.48 21.95 -14.28
C SER A 133 -5.49 21.23 -13.38
N ASN A 134 -6.46 21.97 -12.84
CA ASN A 134 -7.48 21.46 -11.92
C ASN A 134 -8.19 20.21 -12.46
N THR A 135 -8.14 19.99 -13.78
CA THR A 135 -8.66 18.83 -14.48
C THR A 135 -8.02 17.52 -14.00
N PHE A 136 -6.70 17.46 -13.83
CA PHE A 136 -6.01 16.23 -13.41
C PHE A 136 -6.25 15.87 -11.93
N LYS A 137 -6.29 16.87 -11.05
CA LYS A 137 -6.42 16.66 -9.60
C LYS A 137 -7.78 16.06 -9.21
N ASN A 138 -8.84 16.42 -9.95
CA ASN A 138 -10.20 15.98 -9.65
C ASN A 138 -10.60 14.64 -10.32
N GLN A 139 -9.83 14.15 -11.30
CA GLN A 139 -10.13 12.88 -11.99
C GLN A 139 -9.48 11.66 -11.32
N ILE A 140 -8.43 11.87 -10.50
CA ILE A 140 -7.75 10.76 -9.84
C ILE A 140 -8.62 10.20 -8.72
N THR A 141 -8.96 8.92 -8.87
CA THR A 141 -9.72 8.14 -7.88
C THR A 141 -8.85 7.09 -7.19
N LYS A 142 -7.71 6.72 -7.79
CA LYS A 142 -6.77 5.74 -7.22
C LYS A 142 -5.37 6.34 -7.17
N LEU A 143 -4.79 6.36 -5.98
CA LEU A 143 -3.46 6.89 -5.75
C LEU A 143 -2.60 5.88 -5.01
N LEU A 144 -1.44 5.56 -5.58
CA LEU A 144 -0.38 4.80 -4.94
C LEU A 144 0.84 5.71 -4.81
N ILE A 145 1.44 5.79 -3.62
CA ILE A 145 2.71 6.49 -3.42
C ILE A 145 3.66 5.58 -2.67
N THR A 146 4.87 5.47 -3.19
CA THR A 146 6.01 4.84 -2.53
C THR A 146 7.03 5.91 -2.18
N ILE A 147 7.24 6.11 -0.89
CA ILE A 147 8.18 7.09 -0.33
C ILE A 147 9.51 6.38 -0.11
N ASN A 148 10.58 6.98 -0.64
CA ASN A 148 11.94 6.55 -0.36
C ASN A 148 12.59 7.57 0.58
N LYS A 149 12.98 7.12 1.78
CA LYS A 149 13.85 7.92 2.64
C LYS A 149 15.28 7.61 2.26
N ASN A 150 16.03 8.62 1.86
CA ASN A 150 17.48 8.49 1.74
C ASN A 150 18.04 8.25 3.14
N ASP A 151 18.68 7.09 3.33
CA ASP A 151 19.31 6.66 4.59
C ASP A 151 20.52 7.56 4.99
N ASP A 152 20.86 8.56 4.18
CA ASP A 152 22.04 9.43 4.36
C ASP A 152 21.86 10.55 5.40
N TYR A 153 20.66 10.75 5.95
CA TYR A 153 20.47 11.72 7.04
C TYR A 153 20.43 11.03 8.40
N ASP A 154 21.61 11.06 9.05
CA ASP A 154 21.79 10.80 10.47
C ASP A 154 20.71 11.51 11.30
N GLU A 155 20.21 10.77 12.30
CA GLU A 155 19.32 11.20 13.37
C GLU A 155 19.40 12.70 13.69
N MET A 156 18.36 13.51 13.40
CA MET A 156 17.87 14.58 14.28
C MET A 156 16.83 15.55 13.67
N LEU A 157 16.59 15.58 12.37
CA LEU A 157 15.61 16.50 11.78
C LEU A 157 14.52 15.75 11.02
N LEU A 158 13.66 15.06 11.80
CA LEU A 158 12.34 14.65 11.34
C LEU A 158 11.53 15.93 11.04
N SER A 159 11.64 16.47 9.82
CA SER A 159 10.54 17.23 9.25
C SER A 159 9.39 16.23 9.09
N VAL A 160 8.61 16.09 10.15
CA VAL A 160 7.32 15.38 10.11
C VAL A 160 6.39 16.22 9.26
N VAL A 161 6.53 16.12 7.95
CA VAL A 161 5.56 16.70 7.04
C VAL A 161 4.37 15.77 7.02
N ASN A 162 3.22 16.32 7.37
CA ASN A 162 1.94 15.65 7.19
C ASN A 162 1.65 15.53 5.69
N ILE A 163 2.31 14.60 5.00
CA ILE A 163 2.15 14.34 3.57
C ILE A 163 0.67 14.04 3.24
N TYR A 164 -0.05 13.48 4.20
CA TYR A 164 -1.47 13.16 4.10
C TYR A 164 -2.34 14.41 3.91
N ASP A 165 -2.04 15.51 4.61
CA ASP A 165 -2.72 16.80 4.37
C ASP A 165 -2.61 17.24 2.92
N TYR A 166 -1.42 17.15 2.35
CA TYR A 166 -1.17 17.54 0.96
C TYR A 166 -1.92 16.64 -0.02
N ILE A 167 -1.92 15.32 0.22
CA ILE A 167 -2.62 14.38 -0.65
C ILE A 167 -4.12 14.66 -0.67
N PHE A 168 -4.75 14.73 0.50
CA PHE A 168 -6.21 14.88 0.60
C PHE A 168 -6.70 16.31 0.28
N SER A 169 -5.86 17.32 0.45
CA SER A 169 -6.18 18.69 0.00
C SER A 169 -6.11 18.84 -1.53
N VAL A 170 -5.29 18.04 -2.20
CA VAL A 170 -5.12 18.10 -3.65
C VAL A 170 -6.07 17.17 -4.40
N PHE A 171 -6.21 15.93 -3.95
CA PHE A 171 -7.04 14.92 -4.62
C PHE A 171 -8.35 14.73 -3.88
N THR A 172 -9.39 15.40 -4.36
CA THR A 172 -10.68 15.52 -3.68
C THR A 172 -11.64 14.34 -3.91
N HIS A 173 -11.36 13.49 -4.92
CA HIS A 173 -12.22 12.39 -5.33
C HIS A 173 -11.57 11.01 -5.16
N LEU A 174 -10.58 10.92 -4.26
CA LEU A 174 -9.89 9.65 -3.97
C LEU A 174 -10.87 8.63 -3.42
N ILE A 175 -10.87 7.44 -4.03
CA ILE A 175 -11.60 6.24 -3.60
C ILE A 175 -10.63 5.25 -2.97
N VAL A 176 -9.44 5.11 -3.54
CA VAL A 176 -8.39 4.19 -3.07
C VAL A 176 -7.09 4.93 -2.90
N VAL A 177 -6.49 4.81 -1.72
CA VAL A 177 -5.16 5.35 -1.41
C VAL A 177 -4.28 4.24 -0.85
N ALA A 178 -3.07 4.10 -1.40
CA ALA A 178 -2.06 3.20 -0.90
C ALA A 178 -0.72 3.93 -0.74
N LEU A 179 -0.23 4.01 0.49
CA LEU A 179 0.96 4.74 0.88
C LEU A 179 1.95 3.77 1.50
N TYR A 180 3.04 3.52 0.78
CA TYR A 180 4.09 2.61 1.16
C TYR A 180 5.36 3.41 1.46
N GLU A 181 6.05 3.08 2.54
CA GLU A 181 7.36 3.65 2.85
C GLU A 181 8.38 2.51 2.85
N LEU A 182 9.40 2.64 1.99
CA LEU A 182 10.39 1.58 1.76
C LEU A 182 11.35 1.41 2.94
N SER A 183 11.54 2.44 3.76
CA SER A 183 12.42 2.36 4.93
C SER A 183 11.70 1.68 6.11
N TYR A 184 12.44 0.83 6.83
CA TYR A 184 11.93 0.11 8.00
C TYR A 184 12.11 0.87 9.32
N LYS A 185 12.95 1.91 9.36
CA LYS A 185 13.41 2.53 10.61
C LYS A 185 12.58 3.73 11.07
N ASP A 186 12.16 4.57 10.13
CA ASP A 186 11.42 5.79 10.44
C ASP A 186 10.27 5.92 9.46
N CYS A 187 9.05 6.08 9.97
CA CYS A 187 7.90 6.41 9.14
C CYS A 187 7.50 7.88 9.21
N VAL A 188 6.76 8.34 8.21
CA VAL A 188 6.07 9.63 8.25
C VAL A 188 5.11 9.60 9.44
N ARG A 189 5.45 10.31 10.52
CA ARG A 189 4.53 10.53 11.64
C ARG A 189 3.36 11.38 11.14
N LEU A 190 2.15 11.03 11.56
CA LEU A 190 1.04 11.94 11.43
C LEU A 190 1.17 12.95 12.59
N ASN A 191 1.63 14.18 12.32
CA ASN A 191 1.62 15.19 13.37
C ASN A 191 0.20 15.75 13.54
N PHE A 192 -0.58 15.11 14.41
CA PHE A 192 -1.84 15.66 14.90
C PHE A 192 -1.58 16.52 16.14
N ASP A 193 -0.79 17.60 15.99
CA ASP A 193 -0.59 18.54 17.09
C ASP A 193 -1.91 19.27 17.40
N ASP A 194 -2.31 19.26 18.68
CA ASP A 194 -3.59 19.69 19.28
C ASP A 194 -4.04 21.15 18.99
N SER A 195 -3.30 21.94 18.20
CA SER A 195 -3.62 23.34 17.89
C SER A 195 -4.03 23.60 16.44
N LEU A 196 -3.80 22.63 15.55
CA LEU A 196 -4.21 22.67 14.14
C LEU A 196 -4.69 21.26 13.80
N HIS A 197 -5.91 20.91 14.24
CA HIS A 197 -6.55 19.69 13.72
C HIS A 197 -6.50 19.76 12.20
N PRO A 198 -5.79 18.83 11.54
CA PRO A 198 -5.73 18.86 10.10
C PRO A 198 -7.15 18.64 9.56
N ASN A 199 -7.60 19.52 8.65
CA ASN A 199 -8.88 19.44 7.94
C ASN A 199 -8.96 18.23 6.98
N ILE A 200 -8.16 17.17 7.22
CA ILE A 200 -8.19 15.95 6.43
C ILE A 200 -9.54 15.30 6.66
N CYS A 201 -10.38 15.37 5.65
CA CYS A 201 -11.59 14.60 5.58
C CYS A 201 -11.76 14.16 4.14
N SER A 202 -12.22 12.92 3.95
CA SER A 202 -12.66 12.46 2.65
C SER A 202 -13.96 11.71 2.83
N SER A 203 -14.96 12.14 2.07
CA SER A 203 -16.27 11.51 1.98
C SER A 203 -16.35 10.50 0.83
N THR A 204 -15.27 10.32 0.06
CA THR A 204 -15.22 9.39 -1.08
C THR A 204 -14.28 8.21 -0.85
N LEU A 205 -13.37 8.31 0.12
CA LEU A 205 -12.36 7.29 0.38
C LEU A 205 -13.01 6.01 0.91
N LEU A 206 -12.92 4.93 0.14
CA LEU A 206 -13.42 3.60 0.50
C LEU A 206 -12.31 2.68 0.99
N GLN A 207 -11.08 2.87 0.50
CA GLN A 207 -9.94 2.03 0.84
C GLN A 207 -8.69 2.86 1.15
N LEU A 208 -8.07 2.57 2.28
CA LEU A 208 -6.80 3.15 2.72
C LEU A 208 -5.81 2.04 3.08
N ASN A 209 -4.63 2.08 2.47
CA ASN A 209 -3.46 1.30 2.86
C ASN A 209 -2.35 2.27 3.25
N ILE A 210 -1.81 2.14 4.46
CA ILE A 210 -0.91 3.12 5.04
C ILE A 210 0.06 2.48 6.01
N LYS A 211 1.28 3.02 6.07
CA LYS A 211 2.23 2.74 7.14
C LYS A 211 2.26 3.93 8.11
N VAL A 212 2.09 3.70 9.40
CA VAL A 212 2.11 4.76 10.42
C VAL A 212 3.07 4.42 11.57
N GLN A 213 3.57 5.46 12.24
CA GLN A 213 4.62 5.30 13.25
C GLN A 213 4.11 4.63 14.51
N CYS A 214 2.95 5.04 15.01
CA CYS A 214 2.42 4.55 16.28
C CYS A 214 0.93 4.20 16.23
N PHE A 215 0.47 3.43 17.22
CA PHE A 215 -0.93 3.05 17.35
C PHE A 215 -1.88 4.26 17.43
N ASN A 216 -1.43 5.38 18.00
CA ASN A 216 -2.24 6.60 18.08
C ASN A 216 -2.55 7.18 16.71
N ASP A 217 -1.57 7.16 15.79
CA ASP A 217 -1.75 7.62 14.41
C ASP A 217 -2.87 6.82 13.72
N CYS A 218 -2.95 5.52 13.98
CA CYS A 218 -4.03 4.66 13.50
C CYS A 218 -5.40 5.07 14.06
N LEU A 219 -5.49 5.38 15.36
CA LEU A 219 -6.74 5.83 15.98
C LEU A 219 -7.24 7.16 15.39
N TYR A 220 -6.32 8.10 15.12
CA TYR A 220 -6.67 9.37 14.48
C TYR A 220 -7.20 9.21 13.05
N LEU A 221 -6.77 8.18 12.32
CA LEU A 221 -7.34 7.86 11.01
C LEU A 221 -8.73 7.20 11.10
N LEU A 222 -9.15 6.81 12.29
CA LEU A 222 -10.42 6.13 12.55
C LEU A 222 -11.43 7.00 13.31
N ASP A 223 -11.13 8.26 13.56
CA ASP A 223 -11.94 9.18 14.37
C ASP A 223 -13.15 9.79 13.65
N GLY A 224 -13.58 9.18 12.55
CA GLY A 224 -14.73 9.62 11.75
C GLY A 224 -14.40 10.54 10.57
N ARG A 225 -13.14 10.99 10.41
CA ARG A 225 -12.70 11.80 9.26
C ARG A 225 -12.82 11.11 7.89
N PHE A 226 -12.86 9.78 7.88
CA PHE A 226 -13.07 8.95 6.69
C PHE A 226 -14.34 8.09 6.85
N ASN A 227 -15.49 8.74 6.87
CA ASN A 227 -16.76 8.10 7.22
C ASN A 227 -17.26 7.02 6.22
N GLN A 228 -16.80 7.05 4.96
CA GLN A 228 -17.09 6.02 3.95
C GLN A 228 -16.04 4.89 3.90
N LEU A 229 -15.02 4.93 4.76
CA LEU A 229 -13.96 3.94 4.75
C LEU A 229 -14.54 2.55 5.04
N HIS A 230 -14.34 1.61 4.12
CA HIS A 230 -14.77 0.23 4.25
C HIS A 230 -13.59 -0.74 4.40
N THR A 231 -12.44 -0.37 3.87
CA THR A 231 -11.25 -1.22 3.86
C THR A 231 -10.07 -0.43 4.39
N PHE A 232 -9.47 -0.91 5.48
CA PHE A 232 -8.34 -0.24 6.11
C PHE A 232 -7.20 -1.23 6.38
N TYR A 233 -6.09 -1.05 5.67
CA TYR A 233 -4.84 -1.76 5.87
C TYR A 233 -3.84 -0.81 6.53
N VAL A 234 -3.32 -1.19 7.69
CA VAL A 234 -2.37 -0.38 8.44
C VAL A 234 -1.16 -1.21 8.84
N ASP A 235 0.02 -0.72 8.48
CA ASP A 235 1.30 -1.23 8.93
C ASP A 235 1.87 -0.31 10.02
N LEU A 236 2.05 -0.84 11.23
CA LEU A 236 2.55 -0.10 12.38
C LEU A 236 4.03 -0.36 12.56
N VAL A 237 4.81 0.73 12.66
CA VAL A 237 6.18 0.65 13.16
C VAL A 237 6.18 0.31 14.64
N GLN A 238 5.25 0.84 15.44
CA GLN A 238 5.27 0.61 16.87
C GLN A 238 3.89 0.56 17.52
N ILE A 239 3.65 -0.51 18.27
CA ILE A 239 2.48 -0.64 19.15
C ILE A 239 2.94 -0.49 20.60
N ARG A 240 2.95 0.76 21.08
CA ARG A 240 3.23 1.11 22.49
C ARG A 240 1.99 1.71 23.13
N ARG A 241 1.91 1.62 24.47
CA ARG A 241 0.90 2.34 25.25
C ARG A 241 0.95 3.83 24.93
N PRO A 242 -0.20 4.49 24.71
CA PRO A 242 -0.24 5.93 24.56
C PRO A 242 0.39 6.59 25.80
N HIS A 243 1.26 7.57 25.60
CA HIS A 243 1.71 8.42 26.71
C HIS A 243 0.65 9.45 27.12
N ASP A 244 -0.39 9.63 26.30
CA ASP A 244 -1.46 10.60 26.50
C ASP A 244 -2.78 9.92 26.91
N HIS A 245 -3.36 10.38 28.02
CA HIS A 245 -4.63 9.91 28.54
C HIS A 245 -5.82 10.19 27.61
N ARG A 246 -5.76 11.24 26.77
CA ARG A 246 -6.82 11.55 25.79
C ARG A 246 -6.97 10.45 24.72
N LEU A 247 -5.87 9.77 24.40
CA LEU A 247 -5.87 8.69 23.42
C LEU A 247 -6.48 7.40 23.96
N HIS A 248 -6.44 7.18 25.27
CA HIS A 248 -7.26 6.15 25.91
C HIS A 248 -8.76 6.44 25.79
N GLU A 249 -9.18 7.71 25.78
CA GLU A 249 -10.58 8.07 25.55
C GLU A 249 -10.99 7.81 24.10
N MET A 250 -10.11 8.04 23.11
CA MET A 250 -10.39 7.73 21.70
C MET A 250 -10.60 6.22 21.43
N ILE A 251 -9.91 5.35 22.17
CA ILE A 251 -10.18 3.90 22.15
C ILE A 251 -11.60 3.59 22.62
N ASN A 252 -12.22 4.47 23.41
CA ASN A 252 -13.54 4.31 24.01
C ASN A 252 -14.65 5.20 23.41
N GLN A 253 -14.37 6.00 22.37
CA GLN A 253 -15.39 6.79 21.66
C GLN A 253 -16.30 5.86 20.81
N ASP A 254 -17.49 6.29 20.38
CA ASP A 254 -18.41 5.40 19.64
C ASP A 254 -18.30 5.51 18.10
N ASP A 255 -17.59 6.53 17.60
CA ASP A 255 -17.67 6.94 16.18
C ASP A 255 -16.61 6.31 15.26
N LEU A 256 -16.49 4.97 15.24
CA LEU A 256 -15.66 4.30 14.21
C LEU A 256 -16.36 4.26 12.84
N PRO A 257 -15.61 4.34 11.73
CA PRO A 257 -16.15 4.02 10.42
C PRO A 257 -16.66 2.59 10.37
N ASN A 258 -17.71 2.36 9.58
CA ASN A 258 -18.30 1.04 9.39
C ASN A 258 -17.43 0.20 8.43
N LEU A 259 -16.30 -0.27 8.94
CA LEU A 259 -15.34 -1.10 8.22
C LEU A 259 -15.91 -2.49 7.93
N LYS A 260 -15.65 -2.97 6.71
CA LYS A 260 -15.86 -4.36 6.30
C LYS A 260 -14.57 -5.15 6.36
N CYS A 261 -13.43 -4.52 6.04
CA CYS A 261 -12.12 -5.15 6.02
C CYS A 261 -11.14 -4.33 6.85
N PHE A 262 -10.45 -4.99 7.78
CA PHE A 262 -9.39 -4.38 8.58
C PHE A 262 -8.17 -5.29 8.59
N CYS A 263 -6.99 -4.72 8.41
CA CYS A 263 -5.75 -5.44 8.51
C CYS A 263 -4.73 -4.63 9.29
N LEU A 264 -4.15 -5.25 10.30
CA LEU A 264 -3.11 -4.68 11.15
C LEU A 264 -1.84 -5.50 11.00
N SER A 265 -0.76 -4.89 10.53
CA SER A 265 0.58 -5.48 10.60
C SER A 265 1.50 -4.69 11.52
N SER A 266 2.42 -5.38 12.18
CA SER A 266 3.53 -4.80 12.93
C SER A 266 4.66 -5.81 12.97
N ASN A 267 5.84 -5.38 12.51
CA ASN A 267 7.06 -6.17 12.61
C ASN A 267 7.74 -6.03 13.99
N TYR A 268 7.29 -5.08 14.79
CA TYR A 268 7.80 -4.85 16.14
C TYR A 268 6.94 -5.54 17.18
N GLU A 269 7.63 -5.97 18.23
CA GLU A 269 7.03 -6.63 19.36
C GLU A 269 6.13 -5.70 20.18
N THR A 270 4.99 -6.21 20.61
CA THR A 270 4.06 -5.49 21.49
C THR A 270 3.68 -6.29 22.74
N VAL A 271 3.58 -5.60 23.86
CA VAL A 271 2.98 -6.09 25.11
C VAL A 271 1.50 -5.69 25.25
N ALA A 272 0.99 -4.89 24.32
CA ALA A 272 -0.27 -4.17 24.49
C ALA A 272 -1.43 -4.77 23.66
N TYR A 273 -1.36 -6.07 23.36
CA TYR A 273 -2.38 -6.76 22.56
C TYR A 273 -3.77 -6.70 23.22
N ASP A 274 -3.86 -7.13 24.48
CA ASP A 274 -5.14 -7.15 25.21
C ASP A 274 -5.66 -5.75 25.56
N GLU A 275 -4.75 -4.78 25.69
CA GLU A 275 -5.07 -3.43 26.15
C GLU A 275 -5.42 -2.45 25.03
N LEU A 276 -4.83 -2.62 23.84
CA LEU A 276 -5.01 -1.68 22.72
C LEU A 276 -5.69 -2.33 21.53
N ILE A 277 -5.20 -3.50 21.10
CA ILE A 277 -5.67 -4.14 19.87
C ILE A 277 -7.07 -4.74 20.09
N LEU A 278 -7.26 -5.56 21.13
CA LEU A 278 -8.56 -6.19 21.37
C LEU A 278 -9.71 -5.19 21.58
N PRO A 279 -9.56 -4.11 22.38
CA PRO A 279 -10.62 -3.12 22.54
C PRO A 279 -11.01 -2.42 21.22
N LEU A 280 -10.02 -2.07 20.38
CA LEU A 280 -10.27 -1.52 19.05
C LEU A 280 -11.06 -2.51 18.18
N LEU A 281 -10.63 -3.78 18.15
CA LEU A 281 -11.30 -4.83 17.38
C LEU A 281 -12.75 -5.06 17.83
N TYR A 282 -13.05 -4.96 19.13
CA TYR A 282 -14.43 -5.13 19.62
C TYR A 282 -15.39 -4.07 19.10
N ARG A 283 -14.89 -2.85 18.85
CA ARG A 283 -15.68 -1.79 18.24
C ARG A 283 -15.90 -2.02 16.75
N MET A 284 -15.02 -2.80 16.09
CA MET A 284 -15.14 -3.24 14.71
C MET A 284 -15.89 -4.58 14.58
N SER A 285 -16.94 -4.80 15.37
CA SER A 285 -17.67 -6.10 15.41
C SER A 285 -18.37 -6.49 14.10
N ASN A 286 -18.56 -5.54 13.18
CA ASN A 286 -19.20 -5.75 11.88
C ASN A 286 -18.24 -6.21 10.76
N LEU A 287 -16.95 -6.39 11.05
CA LEU A 287 -15.97 -6.81 10.05
C LEU A 287 -16.38 -8.13 9.38
N GLU A 288 -16.23 -8.13 8.06
CA GLU A 288 -16.33 -9.32 7.21
C GLU A 288 -14.95 -9.98 7.07
N GLN A 289 -13.88 -9.18 7.01
CA GLN A 289 -12.50 -9.66 6.87
C GLN A 289 -11.58 -9.02 7.91
N LEU A 290 -10.74 -9.84 8.55
CA LEU A 290 -9.74 -9.41 9.51
C LEU A 290 -8.37 -10.03 9.20
N GLY A 291 -7.34 -9.20 9.08
CA GLY A 291 -5.94 -9.60 9.00
C GLY A 291 -5.16 -9.12 10.22
N LEU A 292 -4.47 -10.01 10.94
CA LEU A 292 -3.61 -9.64 12.06
C LEU A 292 -2.21 -10.24 11.88
N TYR A 293 -1.21 -9.40 11.64
CA TYR A 293 0.19 -9.80 11.44
C TYR A 293 1.07 -9.13 12.48
N ILE A 294 1.12 -9.68 13.70
CA ILE A 294 1.73 -9.00 14.86
C ILE A 294 2.72 -9.91 15.59
N LEU A 295 3.75 -9.29 16.17
CA LEU A 295 4.65 -9.93 17.13
C LEU A 295 4.23 -9.52 18.54
N VAL A 296 3.87 -10.48 19.39
CA VAL A 296 3.36 -10.25 20.75
C VAL A 296 4.32 -10.84 21.78
N TYR A 297 4.72 -10.05 22.76
CA TYR A 297 5.51 -10.52 23.90
C TYR A 297 4.60 -11.23 24.91
N VAL A 298 4.81 -12.53 25.11
CA VAL A 298 3.95 -13.37 25.95
C VAL A 298 4.55 -13.47 27.36
N ASN A 299 4.44 -12.39 28.13
CA ASN A 299 4.65 -12.45 29.58
C ASN A 299 3.34 -12.52 30.37
N GLU A 300 2.22 -12.03 29.81
CA GLU A 300 0.94 -11.94 30.53
C GLU A 300 -0.15 -12.83 29.93
N THR A 301 -0.25 -12.92 28.60
CA THR A 301 -1.35 -13.64 27.94
C THR A 301 -0.87 -14.48 26.77
N PHE A 302 -1.02 -15.80 26.88
CA PHE A 302 -0.76 -16.72 25.77
C PHE A 302 -1.85 -16.61 24.71
N ILE A 303 -1.48 -16.41 23.46
CA ILE A 303 -2.42 -16.34 22.34
C ILE A 303 -2.40 -17.69 21.60
N ASP A 304 -3.43 -18.49 21.87
CA ASP A 304 -3.72 -19.74 21.18
C ASP A 304 -5.04 -19.67 20.41
N GLY A 305 -5.42 -20.79 19.77
CA GLY A 305 -6.69 -20.89 19.06
C GLY A 305 -7.91 -20.60 19.94
N ASN A 306 -7.89 -21.02 21.21
CA ASN A 306 -9.01 -20.84 22.13
C ASN A 306 -9.16 -19.37 22.57
N HIS A 307 -8.04 -18.71 22.81
CA HIS A 307 -7.96 -17.28 23.07
C HIS A 307 -8.58 -16.52 21.90
N LEU A 308 -8.08 -16.74 20.69
CA LEU A 308 -8.58 -16.09 19.47
C LEU A 308 -10.06 -16.38 19.24
N LYS A 309 -10.50 -17.63 19.44
CA LYS A 309 -11.91 -18.01 19.33
C LYS A 309 -12.78 -17.25 20.31
N LYS A 310 -12.38 -17.20 21.58
CA LYS A 310 -13.14 -16.55 22.66
C LYS A 310 -13.18 -15.03 22.52
N LYS A 311 -12.05 -14.40 22.17
CA LYS A 311 -11.92 -12.95 22.15
C LYS A 311 -12.34 -12.37 20.81
N ILE A 312 -11.93 -12.94 19.67
CA ILE A 312 -12.21 -12.37 18.35
C ILE A 312 -13.44 -13.03 17.73
N ILE A 313 -13.35 -14.33 17.43
CA ILE A 313 -14.34 -15.03 16.61
C ILE A 313 -15.76 -14.94 17.18
N ASN A 314 -15.91 -15.22 18.48
CA ASN A 314 -17.22 -15.19 19.14
C ASN A 314 -17.85 -13.79 19.21
N ARG A 315 -17.06 -12.73 18.98
CA ARG A 315 -17.50 -11.33 19.05
C ARG A 315 -17.70 -10.69 17.68
N MET A 316 -17.31 -11.36 16.60
CA MET A 316 -17.40 -10.86 15.23
C MET A 316 -18.30 -11.76 14.38
N PRO A 317 -19.63 -11.69 14.53
CA PRO A 317 -20.56 -12.62 13.90
C PRO A 317 -20.61 -12.53 12.37
N ARG A 318 -20.09 -11.43 11.79
CA ARG A 318 -20.03 -11.21 10.33
C ARG A 318 -18.72 -11.67 9.70
N LEU A 319 -17.74 -12.04 10.51
CA LEU A 319 -16.42 -12.41 10.03
C LEU A 319 -16.51 -13.67 9.16
N ASN A 320 -16.06 -13.57 7.92
CA ASN A 320 -16.01 -14.67 6.97
C ASN A 320 -14.58 -15.02 6.55
N GLN A 321 -13.64 -14.10 6.74
CA GLN A 321 -12.23 -14.33 6.51
C GLN A 321 -11.43 -13.83 7.72
N PHE A 322 -10.59 -14.70 8.27
CA PHE A 322 -9.70 -14.34 9.36
C PHE A 322 -8.31 -14.89 9.10
N THR A 323 -7.40 -14.00 8.72
CA THR A 323 -5.99 -14.31 8.58
C THR A 323 -5.26 -13.81 9.81
N PHE A 324 -4.56 -14.71 10.49
CA PHE A 324 -3.75 -14.30 11.63
C PHE A 324 -2.38 -14.96 11.59
N TYR A 325 -1.39 -14.11 11.75
CA TYR A 325 0.02 -14.41 11.83
C TYR A 325 0.54 -13.81 13.13
N ILE A 326 0.53 -14.60 14.20
CA ILE A 326 1.01 -14.15 15.50
C ILE A 326 2.35 -14.79 15.75
N ARG A 327 3.37 -13.96 15.91
CA ARG A 327 4.63 -14.40 16.50
C ARG A 327 4.56 -14.12 17.98
N SER A 328 4.99 -15.07 18.79
CA SER A 328 5.07 -14.89 20.23
C SER A 328 6.49 -15.10 20.68
N SER A 329 7.02 -14.17 21.49
CA SER A 329 8.26 -14.45 22.23
C SER A 329 7.92 -14.78 23.68
N MET A 330 8.63 -15.75 24.24
CA MET A 330 8.45 -16.22 25.60
C MET A 330 9.82 -16.35 26.28
N TYR A 331 9.89 -16.02 27.57
CA TYR A 331 11.06 -16.38 28.36
C TYR A 331 11.07 -17.89 28.61
N THR A 332 12.14 -18.56 28.18
CA THR A 332 12.35 -20.02 28.13
C THR A 332 12.47 -20.73 29.49
N GLY A 333 11.96 -20.12 30.58
CA GLY A 333 11.97 -20.71 31.92
C GLY A 333 10.95 -21.83 32.11
N ASN A 334 9.87 -21.85 31.32
CA ASN A 334 8.81 -22.84 31.43
C ASN A 334 8.67 -23.62 30.11
N LYS A 335 8.99 -24.92 30.15
CA LYS A 335 8.71 -25.87 29.06
C LYS A 335 7.20 -26.11 29.02
N PHE A 336 6.47 -25.30 28.25
CA PHE A 336 5.07 -25.58 27.93
C PHE A 336 4.98 -26.41 26.65
N ASP A 337 4.01 -27.33 26.61
CA ASP A 337 3.55 -27.94 25.36
C ASP A 337 2.87 -26.84 24.54
N LEU A 338 3.63 -26.23 23.63
CA LEU A 338 3.12 -25.17 22.77
C LEU A 338 2.31 -25.83 21.62
N PRO A 339 1.07 -25.39 21.39
CA PRO A 339 0.25 -25.90 20.28
C PRO A 339 0.96 -25.62 18.95
N SER A 340 0.91 -26.58 18.03
CA SER A 340 1.37 -26.39 16.65
C SER A 340 0.45 -25.44 15.87
N THR A 341 0.86 -25.01 14.67
CA THR A 341 -0.03 -24.26 13.77
C THR A 341 -1.27 -25.08 13.44
N GLU A 342 -1.12 -26.40 13.29
CA GLU A 342 -2.20 -27.35 13.06
C GLU A 342 -3.18 -27.42 14.25
N ASP A 343 -2.68 -27.48 15.48
CA ASP A 343 -3.51 -27.51 16.70
C ASP A 343 -4.37 -26.24 16.81
N ILE A 344 -3.76 -25.09 16.49
CA ILE A 344 -4.45 -23.81 16.49
C ILE A 344 -5.50 -23.77 15.38
N GLN A 345 -5.16 -24.18 14.16
CA GLN A 345 -6.11 -24.26 13.05
C GLN A 345 -7.29 -25.19 13.38
N CYS A 346 -7.03 -26.32 14.05
CA CYS A 346 -8.08 -27.27 14.47
C CYS A 346 -9.09 -26.66 15.44
N THR A 347 -8.72 -25.63 16.20
CA THR A 347 -9.64 -24.92 17.11
C THR A 347 -10.81 -24.25 16.36
N PHE A 348 -10.63 -23.99 15.07
CA PHE A 348 -11.59 -23.32 14.21
C PHE A 348 -12.33 -24.23 13.23
N ILE A 349 -12.26 -25.56 13.39
CA ILE A 349 -12.91 -26.51 12.48
C ILE A 349 -14.43 -26.30 12.37
N ASP A 350 -15.07 -25.83 13.45
CA ASP A 350 -16.51 -25.53 13.50
C ASP A 350 -16.85 -24.10 13.05
N PHE A 351 -15.85 -23.31 12.67
CA PHE A 351 -16.08 -21.96 12.18
C PHE A 351 -16.72 -22.03 10.80
N ARG A 352 -17.91 -21.43 10.68
CA ARG A 352 -18.81 -21.62 9.54
C ARG A 352 -18.28 -21.12 8.19
N ASN A 353 -17.13 -20.45 8.15
CA ASN A 353 -16.53 -19.89 6.94
C ASN A 353 -15.10 -20.41 6.75
N ASN A 354 -14.83 -20.99 5.57
CA ASN A 354 -13.69 -21.85 5.27
C ASN A 354 -12.34 -21.12 5.03
N GLU A 355 -12.23 -19.83 5.33
CA GLU A 355 -11.02 -19.03 5.05
C GLU A 355 -10.37 -18.47 6.32
N ILE A 356 -10.18 -19.35 7.31
CA ILE A 356 -9.23 -19.06 8.40
C ILE A 356 -7.85 -19.54 7.97
N ILE A 357 -6.92 -18.61 7.85
CA ILE A 357 -5.51 -18.90 7.61
C ILE A 357 -4.75 -18.56 8.89
N SER A 358 -4.38 -19.60 9.64
CA SER A 358 -3.52 -19.48 10.82
C SER A 358 -2.06 -19.75 10.46
N TYR A 359 -1.17 -18.92 10.99
CA TYR A 359 0.22 -19.29 11.15
C TYR A 359 0.73 -18.78 12.49
N VAL A 360 1.34 -19.66 13.28
CA VAL A 360 1.88 -19.27 14.58
C VAL A 360 3.31 -19.73 14.72
N ASN A 361 4.18 -18.80 15.14
CA ASN A 361 5.57 -19.08 15.45
C ASN A 361 5.90 -18.58 16.85
N TYR A 362 6.13 -19.53 17.76
CA TYR A 362 6.37 -19.29 19.18
C TYR A 362 7.85 -19.06 19.54
N PHE A 363 8.76 -19.10 18.56
CA PHE A 363 10.20 -18.97 18.82
C PHE A 363 10.87 -17.99 17.85
N LEU A 364 11.55 -16.98 18.40
CA LEU A 364 12.41 -16.07 17.64
C LEU A 364 13.73 -16.74 17.21
N GLU A 365 14.19 -17.74 17.96
CA GLU A 365 15.58 -18.26 17.86
C GLU A 365 15.76 -19.49 16.97
N ALA A 366 14.71 -20.06 16.34
CA ALA A 366 14.89 -21.30 15.56
C ALA A 366 15.70 -21.15 14.25
N LYS A 367 16.35 -19.99 14.00
CA LYS A 367 17.33 -19.79 12.92
C LYS A 367 18.70 -19.29 13.39
N GLU A 368 18.92 -19.08 14.68
CA GLU A 368 20.25 -18.82 15.22
C GLU A 368 20.62 -19.98 16.13
N SER A 369 21.53 -20.85 15.67
CA SER A 369 21.99 -22.10 16.31
C SER A 369 21.13 -23.35 16.11
N GLN A 370 21.05 -23.83 14.87
CA GLN A 370 21.22 -25.26 14.62
C GLN A 370 22.52 -25.42 13.81
N CYS A 371 23.46 -26.21 14.34
CA CYS A 371 24.74 -26.52 13.72
C CYS A 371 24.58 -27.16 12.33
#